data_AF-A0A8C1QQC5-F1
#
_entry.id   AF-A0A8C1QQC5-F1
#
_cell.length_a   1.000
_cell.length_b   1.000
_cell.length_c   1.000
_cell.angle_alpha   90.00
_cell.angle_beta   90.00
_cell.angle_gamma   90.00
#
_symmetry.space_group_name_H-M   'P 1'
#
loop_
_entity.id
_entity.type
_entity.pdbx_description
1 polymer ?
#
loop_
_entity_poly.entity_id
_entity_poly.type
_entity_poly.pdbx_seq_one_letter_code
_entity_poly.pdbx_strand_id
1 'polypeptide(L)'
;MVDNEDFRHFLHVLDPQYRPIARSTISSVTIPGMVKVQKEWIKCQLAEASSVAVTTDIWSDCKMRSFLGVTAHTVTEVNHVLSLQSYLLTCERVHGKHTGEKIAMMFECCAEEYLIKNKINFVITDNASNMRKAFQARFLPEEDEAAEPEPEDEICQDLTPEDQEAVSATLDENCKMQRLSCFTHSLQLVIKDGLKEASGLSGTLSKLSRAANLLHSGTSFKDYFEANFGYATIPTANATRWNSTLKQVKAYVNFDIQMLAYVLDSEGHKSLILSQREYAQLKELIEVLDPFLEATNLTQGEKTVTVSVVVPCVITLHSHLQEIRERVRYCGPLVRALENSMKARFTEIFSAVMMPGCEPDEGRGPTKFPFTIAYFVASVLDPAFGFQWLEHDVQLDNSIKGQLKSQIKGEKCFFFIYADK
;
A
#
# COMPACT_ATOMS: atom_id res chain seq x y z
N MET A 1 -1.84 16.55 -28.56
CA MET A 1 -1.49 15.53 -29.57
C MET A 1 -2.32 15.72 -30.84
N VAL A 2 -3.64 15.56 -30.82
CA VAL A 2 -4.49 15.66 -32.05
C VAL A 2 -4.51 17.03 -32.75
N ASP A 3 -4.18 18.11 -32.03
CA ASP A 3 -4.04 19.45 -32.59
C ASP A 3 -2.58 19.82 -32.96
N ASN A 4 -1.61 18.96 -32.65
CA ASN A 4 -0.21 19.24 -32.98
C ASN A 4 0.00 19.08 -34.50
N GLU A 5 0.65 20.06 -35.12
CA GLU A 5 0.81 20.14 -36.57
C GLU A 5 1.58 18.94 -37.14
N ASP A 6 2.69 18.53 -36.50
CA ASP A 6 3.50 17.38 -36.92
C ASP A 6 2.69 16.09 -36.89
N PHE A 7 1.89 15.90 -35.83
CA PHE A 7 1.02 14.74 -35.70
C PHE A 7 -0.09 14.72 -36.76
N ARG A 8 -0.63 15.90 -37.12
CA ARG A 8 -1.63 16.02 -38.20
C ARG A 8 -1.00 15.77 -39.56
N HIS A 9 0.22 16.25 -39.80
CA HIS A 9 0.98 15.94 -41.01
C HIS A 9 1.25 14.45 -41.13
N PHE A 10 1.70 13.80 -40.05
CA PHE A 10 1.89 12.35 -39.99
C PHE A 10 0.60 11.58 -40.34
N LEU A 11 -0.53 11.95 -39.74
CA LEU A 11 -1.82 11.33 -40.05
C LEU A 11 -2.24 11.53 -41.51
N HIS A 12 -1.97 12.71 -42.08
CA HIS A 12 -2.26 13.01 -43.48
C HIS A 12 -1.38 12.22 -44.45
N VAL A 13 -0.11 11.98 -44.10
CA VAL A 13 0.80 11.12 -44.88
C VAL A 13 0.34 9.66 -44.84
N LEU A 14 -0.18 9.18 -43.70
CA LEU A 14 -0.71 7.83 -43.56
C LEU A 14 -2.03 7.63 -44.34
N ASP A 15 -2.97 8.56 -44.19
CA ASP A 15 -4.24 8.56 -44.91
C ASP A 15 -4.70 10.00 -45.16
N PRO A 16 -4.57 10.51 -46.41
CA PRO A 16 -4.97 11.87 -46.76
C PRO A 16 -6.46 12.17 -46.57
N GLN A 17 -7.32 11.14 -46.55
CA GLN A 17 -8.76 11.28 -46.39
C GLN A 17 -9.18 11.32 -44.91
N TYR A 18 -8.33 10.83 -44.01
CA TYR A 18 -8.60 10.81 -42.59
C TYR A 18 -8.57 12.23 -42.01
N ARG A 19 -9.67 12.64 -41.38
CA ARG A 19 -9.77 13.91 -40.65
C ARG A 19 -9.73 13.64 -39.15
N PRO A 20 -8.63 13.98 -38.46
CA PRO A 20 -8.57 13.77 -37.01
C PRO A 20 -9.62 14.61 -36.28
N ILE A 21 -10.27 13.98 -35.31
CA ILE A 21 -11.24 14.61 -34.42
C ILE A 21 -10.54 15.73 -33.63
N ALA A 22 -11.21 16.88 -33.50
CA ALA A 22 -10.69 18.01 -32.73
C ALA A 22 -10.53 17.63 -31.26
N ARG A 23 -9.49 18.16 -30.60
CA ARG A 23 -9.28 17.94 -29.16
C ARG A 23 -10.49 18.31 -28.32
N SER A 24 -11.17 19.41 -28.65
CA SER A 24 -12.38 19.87 -27.95
C SER A 24 -13.50 18.83 -28.03
N THR A 25 -13.72 18.22 -29.19
CA THR A 25 -14.69 17.14 -29.37
C THR A 25 -14.30 15.92 -28.53
N ILE A 26 -13.02 15.54 -28.51
CA ILE A 26 -12.55 14.43 -27.68
C ILE A 26 -12.79 14.71 -26.20
N SER A 27 -12.39 15.89 -25.71
CA SER A 27 -12.45 16.24 -24.29
C SER A 27 -13.86 16.51 -23.78
N SER A 28 -14.71 17.13 -24.59
CA SER A 28 -16.03 17.61 -24.15
C SER A 28 -17.18 16.71 -24.57
N VAL A 29 -16.98 15.78 -25.52
CA VAL A 29 -18.03 14.91 -26.02
C VAL A 29 -17.63 13.44 -25.94
N THR A 30 -16.54 13.03 -26.60
CA THR A 30 -16.19 11.61 -26.73
C THR A 30 -15.83 10.98 -25.39
N ILE A 31 -14.90 11.57 -24.64
CA ILE A 31 -14.48 11.03 -23.33
C ILE A 31 -15.67 11.03 -22.34
N PRO A 32 -16.42 12.12 -22.13
CA PRO A 32 -17.59 12.09 -21.25
C PRO A 32 -18.63 11.04 -21.66
N GLY A 33 -18.87 10.87 -22.97
CA GLY A 33 -19.78 9.84 -23.48
C GLY A 33 -19.30 8.42 -23.15
N MET A 34 -18.01 8.13 -23.35
CA MET A 34 -17.39 6.85 -22.99
C MET A 34 -17.44 6.59 -21.48
N VAL A 35 -17.15 7.61 -20.66
CA VAL A 35 -17.24 7.52 -19.19
C VAL A 35 -18.67 7.20 -18.77
N LYS A 36 -19.67 7.84 -19.36
CA LYS A 36 -21.08 7.56 -19.06
C LYS A 36 -21.44 6.10 -19.37
N VAL A 37 -21.08 5.60 -20.55
CA VAL A 37 -21.33 4.20 -20.93
C VAL A 37 -20.62 3.23 -19.99
N GLN A 38 -19.34 3.48 -19.70
CA GLN A 38 -18.55 2.64 -18.81
C GLN A 38 -19.13 2.63 -17.39
N LYS A 39 -19.61 3.78 -16.92
CA LYS A 39 -20.20 3.94 -15.59
C LYS A 39 -21.51 3.17 -15.44
N GLU A 40 -22.41 3.25 -16.41
CA GLU A 40 -23.63 2.43 -16.41
C GLU A 40 -23.29 0.93 -16.43
N TRP A 41 -22.28 0.54 -17.21
CA TRP A 41 -21.83 -0.85 -17.22
C TRP A 41 -21.29 -1.29 -15.84
N ILE A 42 -20.45 -0.49 -15.19
CA ILE A 42 -19.95 -0.78 -13.82
C ILE A 42 -21.12 -0.89 -12.83
N LYS A 43 -22.12 -0.01 -12.92
CA LYS A 43 -23.32 -0.10 -12.06
C LYS A 43 -24.05 -1.43 -12.24
N CYS A 44 -24.20 -1.92 -13.46
CA CYS A 44 -24.77 -3.24 -13.71
C CYS A 44 -23.94 -4.36 -13.06
N GLN A 45 -22.61 -4.32 -13.19
CA GLN A 45 -21.73 -5.32 -12.56
C GLN A 45 -21.81 -5.29 -11.03
N LEU A 46 -21.82 -4.10 -10.42
CA LEU A 46 -21.93 -3.94 -8.97
C LEU A 46 -23.33 -4.26 -8.45
N ALA A 47 -24.37 -4.16 -9.29
CA ALA A 47 -25.73 -4.57 -8.92
C ALA A 47 -25.83 -6.09 -8.69
N GLU A 48 -25.09 -6.88 -9.46
CA GLU A 48 -25.03 -8.35 -9.33
C GLU A 48 -24.22 -8.81 -8.12
N ALA A 49 -23.28 -8.00 -7.63
CA ALA A 49 -22.45 -8.35 -6.48
C ALA A 49 -23.25 -8.32 -5.16
N SER A 50 -23.07 -9.34 -4.32
CA SER A 50 -23.66 -9.41 -2.97
C SER A 50 -22.88 -8.58 -1.94
N SER A 51 -21.57 -8.49 -2.10
CA SER A 51 -20.64 -7.80 -1.20
C SER A 51 -19.56 -7.08 -2.00
N VAL A 52 -19.14 -5.92 -1.50
CA VAL A 52 -18.12 -5.06 -2.10
C VAL A 52 -17.07 -4.72 -1.04
N ALA A 53 -15.80 -4.85 -1.42
CA ALA A 53 -14.70 -4.22 -0.70
C ALA A 53 -14.23 -3.00 -1.49
N VAL A 54 -13.83 -1.93 -0.82
CA VAL A 54 -13.40 -0.70 -1.47
C VAL A 54 -11.99 -0.37 -1.04
N THR A 55 -11.10 -0.05 -1.98
CA THR A 55 -9.83 0.60 -1.68
C THR A 55 -9.93 2.08 -2.01
N THR A 56 -9.37 2.92 -1.15
CA THR A 56 -9.30 4.36 -1.42
C THR A 56 -7.93 4.92 -1.10
N ASP A 57 -7.47 5.80 -1.98
CA ASP A 57 -6.16 6.42 -1.91
C ASP A 57 -6.27 7.91 -2.27
N ILE A 58 -5.44 8.72 -1.63
CA ILE A 58 -5.29 10.14 -1.96
C ILE A 58 -3.82 10.41 -2.23
N TRP A 59 -3.55 10.89 -3.44
CA TRP A 59 -2.22 11.31 -3.84
C TRP A 59 -2.22 12.73 -4.37
N SER A 60 -1.07 13.38 -4.26
CA SER A 60 -0.81 14.68 -4.87
C SER A 60 0.11 14.51 -6.06
N ASP A 61 -0.19 15.21 -7.16
CA ASP A 61 0.71 15.29 -8.30
C ASP A 61 1.89 16.25 -8.04
N CYS A 62 2.81 16.33 -8.99
CA CYS A 62 3.98 17.23 -8.91
C CYS A 62 3.63 18.72 -8.88
N LYS A 63 2.38 19.09 -9.16
CA LYS A 63 1.85 20.46 -9.09
C LYS A 63 1.01 20.67 -7.83
N MET A 64 1.13 19.77 -6.84
CA MET A 64 0.41 19.82 -5.57
C MET A 64 -1.12 19.80 -5.76
N ARG A 65 -1.60 19.17 -6.83
CA ARG A 65 -3.03 18.91 -7.05
C ARG A 65 -3.33 17.51 -6.55
N SER A 66 -4.35 17.41 -5.70
CA SER A 66 -4.68 16.15 -5.06
C SER A 66 -5.88 15.48 -5.68
N PHE A 67 -5.84 14.16 -5.69
CA PHE A 67 -6.85 13.33 -6.31
C PHE A 67 -7.26 12.22 -5.35
N LEU A 68 -8.56 12.00 -5.22
CA LEU A 68 -9.15 10.88 -4.50
C LEU A 68 -9.48 9.79 -5.51
N GLY A 69 -8.85 8.63 -5.33
CA GLY A 69 -9.20 7.40 -6.01
C GLY A 69 -10.10 6.54 -5.12
N VAL A 70 -11.16 5.98 -5.70
CA VAL A 70 -11.99 4.95 -5.07
C VAL A 70 -12.15 3.80 -6.05
N THR A 71 -11.77 2.59 -5.62
CA THR A 71 -11.86 1.38 -6.43
C THR A 71 -12.69 0.33 -5.69
N ALA A 72 -13.75 -0.17 -6.33
CA ALA A 72 -14.53 -1.28 -5.80
C ALA A 72 -13.94 -2.61 -6.26
N HIS A 73 -13.98 -3.59 -5.37
CA HIS A 73 -13.52 -4.95 -5.58
C HIS A 73 -14.66 -5.92 -5.27
N THR A 74 -14.90 -6.83 -6.20
CA THR A 74 -15.94 -7.87 -6.10
C THR A 74 -15.37 -9.20 -6.57
N VAL A 75 -15.99 -10.30 -6.17
CA VAL A 75 -15.65 -11.63 -6.67
C VAL A 75 -16.81 -12.11 -7.53
N THR A 76 -16.50 -12.55 -8.74
CA THR A 76 -17.47 -13.13 -9.68
C THR A 76 -17.08 -14.57 -9.95
N GLU A 77 -18.07 -15.47 -9.95
CA GLU A 77 -17.87 -16.85 -10.38
C GLU A 77 -18.16 -16.97 -11.87
N VAL A 78 -17.16 -17.44 -12.64
CA VAL A 78 -17.33 -17.76 -14.06
C VAL A 78 -16.83 -19.18 -14.28
N ASN A 79 -17.68 -20.07 -14.76
CA ASN A 79 -17.36 -21.49 -15.01
C ASN A 79 -16.74 -22.20 -13.78
N HIS A 80 -17.30 -21.96 -12.58
CA HIS A 80 -16.79 -22.50 -11.31
C HIS A 80 -15.39 -22.03 -10.91
N VAL A 81 -14.93 -20.94 -11.51
CA VAL A 81 -13.68 -20.26 -11.15
C VAL A 81 -14.04 -18.89 -10.59
N LEU A 82 -13.63 -18.64 -9.35
CA LEU A 82 -13.73 -17.33 -8.72
C LEU A 82 -12.68 -16.39 -9.34
N SER A 83 -13.13 -15.24 -9.82
CA SER A 83 -12.28 -14.19 -10.36
C SER A 83 -12.51 -12.89 -9.61
N LEU A 84 -11.42 -12.28 -9.14
CA LEU A 84 -11.44 -10.94 -8.58
C LEU A 84 -11.67 -9.92 -9.69
N GLN A 85 -12.67 -9.06 -9.52
CA GLN A 85 -12.95 -7.93 -10.41
C GLN A 85 -12.74 -6.62 -9.67
N SER A 86 -12.04 -5.69 -10.30
CA SER A 86 -11.69 -4.37 -9.74
C SER A 86 -12.19 -3.27 -10.66
N TYR A 87 -12.93 -2.31 -10.12
CA TYR A 87 -13.57 -1.22 -10.86
C TYR A 87 -13.19 0.13 -10.24
N LEU A 88 -12.48 0.97 -11.00
CA LEU A 88 -12.22 2.35 -10.59
C LEU A 88 -13.53 3.15 -10.68
N LEU A 89 -14.04 3.58 -9.53
CA LEU A 89 -15.32 4.29 -9.42
C LEU A 89 -15.14 5.80 -9.63
N THR A 90 -14.13 6.36 -8.97
CA THR A 90 -13.80 7.77 -9.12
C THR A 90 -12.29 8.00 -9.03
N CYS A 91 -11.85 9.06 -9.70
CA CYS A 91 -10.52 9.64 -9.65
C CYS A 91 -10.70 11.16 -9.73
N GLU A 92 -11.18 11.74 -8.64
CA GLU A 92 -11.64 13.12 -8.60
C GLU A 92 -10.65 14.05 -7.94
N ARG A 93 -10.58 15.29 -8.45
CA ARG A 93 -9.71 16.31 -7.87
C ARG A 93 -10.28 16.78 -6.53
N VAL A 94 -9.48 16.67 -5.49
CA VAL A 94 -9.78 17.27 -4.18
C VAL A 94 -9.31 18.72 -4.21
N HIS A 95 -10.24 19.65 -3.99
CA HIS A 95 -9.96 21.08 -3.93
C HIS A 95 -9.80 21.55 -2.48
N GLY A 96 -8.87 22.46 -2.20
CA GLY A 96 -8.68 23.01 -0.85
C GLY A 96 -8.10 22.00 0.16
N LYS A 97 -8.44 22.15 1.44
CA LYS A 97 -7.92 21.29 2.53
C LYS A 97 -8.51 19.88 2.44
N HIS A 98 -7.69 18.85 2.66
CA HIS A 98 -8.12 17.44 2.66
C HIS A 98 -8.57 16.99 4.06
N THR A 99 -9.59 17.64 4.63
CA THR A 99 -10.09 17.24 5.96
C THR A 99 -10.78 15.87 5.89
N GLY A 100 -10.91 15.19 7.04
CA GLY A 100 -11.54 13.87 7.08
C GLY A 100 -13.00 13.90 6.61
N GLU A 101 -13.71 14.97 6.96
CA GLU A 101 -15.12 15.20 6.62
C GLU A 101 -15.29 15.35 5.11
N LYS A 102 -14.40 16.09 4.45
CA LYS A 102 -14.43 16.26 3.01
C LYS A 102 -14.19 14.93 2.28
N ILE A 103 -13.23 14.15 2.76
CA ILE A 103 -12.91 12.83 2.19
C ILE A 103 -14.12 11.89 2.35
N ALA A 104 -14.73 11.87 3.54
CA ALA A 104 -15.89 11.04 3.82
C ALA A 104 -17.10 11.44 2.96
N MET A 105 -17.37 12.74 2.80
CA MET A 105 -18.41 13.25 1.90
C MET A 105 -18.18 12.83 0.44
N MET A 106 -16.96 13.01 -0.09
CA MET A 106 -16.64 12.59 -1.46
C MET A 106 -16.80 11.08 -1.66
N PHE A 107 -16.41 10.28 -0.66
CA PHE A 107 -16.60 8.84 -0.67
C PHE A 107 -18.09 8.45 -0.66
N GLU A 108 -18.91 9.10 0.17
CA GLU A 108 -20.35 8.85 0.23
C GLU A 108 -21.05 9.19 -1.07
N CYS A 109 -20.75 10.35 -1.67
CA CYS A 109 -21.29 10.70 -2.99
C CYS A 109 -20.95 9.63 -4.03
N CYS A 110 -19.71 9.10 -4.01
CA CYS A 110 -19.32 8.00 -4.88
C CYS A 110 -20.10 6.71 -4.57
N ALA A 111 -20.23 6.33 -3.29
CA ALA A 111 -20.94 5.10 -2.91
C ALA A 111 -22.44 5.15 -3.26
N GLU A 112 -23.06 6.31 -3.12
CA GLU A 112 -24.46 6.56 -3.50
C GLU A 112 -24.65 6.55 -5.00
N GLU A 113 -23.75 7.19 -5.75
CA GLU A 113 -23.84 7.24 -7.20
C GLU A 113 -23.78 5.85 -7.85
N TYR A 114 -22.98 4.93 -7.29
CA TYR A 114 -22.87 3.54 -7.73
C TYR A 114 -23.84 2.58 -7.02
N LEU A 115 -24.71 3.08 -6.12
CA LEU A 115 -25.70 2.29 -5.37
C LEU A 115 -25.08 1.12 -4.57
N ILE A 116 -23.89 1.33 -4.02
CA ILE A 116 -23.13 0.31 -3.28
C ILE A 116 -23.07 0.56 -1.77
N LYS A 117 -23.61 1.68 -1.25
CA LYS A 117 -23.55 2.06 0.18
C LYS A 117 -23.81 0.88 1.13
N ASN A 118 -24.88 0.11 0.86
CA ASN A 118 -25.31 -1.02 1.69
C ASN A 118 -24.59 -2.35 1.40
N LYS A 119 -23.70 -2.38 0.41
CA LYS A 119 -22.93 -3.56 0.00
C LYS A 119 -21.47 -3.50 0.47
N ILE A 120 -21.01 -2.37 1.00
CA ILE A 120 -19.61 -2.18 1.37
C ILE A 120 -19.36 -2.81 2.75
N ASN A 121 -18.59 -3.91 2.76
CA ASN A 121 -18.18 -4.56 4.00
C ASN A 121 -16.85 -4.01 4.52
N PHE A 122 -15.90 -3.73 3.61
CA PHE A 122 -14.55 -3.29 3.96
C PHE A 122 -14.12 -2.07 3.15
N VAL A 123 -13.49 -1.11 3.82
CA VAL A 123 -12.79 0.02 3.21
C VAL A 123 -11.32 -0.01 3.60
N ILE A 124 -10.45 -0.19 2.62
CA ILE A 124 -9.01 -0.26 2.79
C ILE A 124 -8.43 1.11 2.48
N THR A 125 -7.78 1.73 3.46
CA THR A 125 -7.16 3.06 3.31
C THR A 125 -5.73 3.06 3.83
N ASP A 126 -4.95 4.06 3.43
CA ASP A 126 -3.69 4.34 4.14
C ASP A 126 -3.94 4.79 5.60
N ASN A 127 -2.87 4.94 6.36
CA ASN A 127 -2.91 5.35 7.76
C ASN A 127 -2.69 6.87 7.97
N ALA A 128 -2.84 7.69 6.93
CA ALA A 128 -2.79 9.13 7.07
C ALA A 128 -3.91 9.61 8.02
N SER A 129 -3.63 10.66 8.79
CA SER A 129 -4.55 11.16 9.83
C SER A 129 -5.94 11.48 9.29
N ASN A 130 -6.03 12.12 8.13
CA ASN A 130 -7.31 12.51 7.54
C ASN A 130 -8.06 11.32 6.94
N MET A 131 -7.36 10.33 6.37
CA MET A 131 -7.98 9.07 5.94
C MET A 131 -8.52 8.30 7.13
N ARG A 132 -7.78 8.21 8.23
CA ARG A 132 -8.28 7.62 9.48
C ARG A 132 -9.54 8.35 9.95
N LYS A 133 -9.50 9.67 10.11
CA LYS A 133 -10.66 10.47 10.56
C LYS A 133 -11.90 10.23 9.68
N ALA A 134 -11.73 10.23 8.35
CA ALA A 134 -12.83 10.03 7.40
C ALA A 134 -13.58 8.71 7.59
N PHE A 135 -12.86 7.65 7.97
CA PHE A 135 -13.39 6.28 8.03
C PHE A 135 -13.40 5.69 9.46
N GLN A 136 -13.10 6.50 10.48
CA GLN A 136 -13.09 6.10 11.90
C GLN A 136 -14.26 6.69 12.68
N ALA A 137 -14.69 7.93 12.37
CA ALA A 137 -15.73 8.65 13.11
C ALA A 137 -17.18 8.28 12.72
N ARG A 138 -17.38 7.60 11.58
CA ARG A 138 -18.72 7.35 11.03
C ARG A 138 -19.25 5.93 11.26
N PHE A 139 -18.51 5.04 11.94
CA PHE A 139 -18.78 3.59 11.90
C PHE A 139 -18.50 2.80 13.20
N LEU A 140 -18.27 3.49 14.32
CA LEU A 140 -18.35 2.86 15.65
C LEU A 140 -19.73 3.20 16.26
N PRO A 141 -20.40 2.26 16.97
CA PRO A 141 -21.52 2.63 17.82
C PRO A 141 -21.04 3.69 18.81
N GLU A 142 -21.83 4.72 19.05
CA GLU A 142 -21.55 5.73 20.08
C GLU A 142 -21.50 5.08 21.46
N GLU A 143 -20.32 4.62 21.89
CA GLU A 143 -19.96 4.45 23.29
C GLU A 143 -18.45 4.74 23.40
N ASP A 144 -18.10 6.01 23.61
CA ASP A 144 -17.26 6.45 24.73
C ASP A 144 -16.76 7.89 24.50
N GLU A 145 -17.20 8.78 25.40
CA GLU A 145 -16.73 10.16 25.54
C GLU A 145 -15.22 10.21 25.86
N ALA A 146 -14.51 11.12 25.18
CA ALA A 146 -13.47 12.02 25.72
C ALA A 146 -12.46 12.39 24.62
N ALA A 147 -12.73 13.48 23.90
CA ALA A 147 -11.69 14.22 23.19
C ALA A 147 -11.97 15.72 23.32
N GLU A 148 -11.05 16.41 24.01
CA GLU A 148 -11.05 17.86 24.22
C GLU A 148 -11.10 18.64 22.89
N PRO A 149 -11.79 19.80 22.85
CA PRO A 149 -11.84 20.64 21.65
C PRO A 149 -10.52 21.41 21.50
N GLU A 150 -9.83 21.21 20.36
CA GLU A 150 -8.76 22.10 19.89
C GLU A 150 -9.39 23.36 19.26
N PRO A 151 -8.75 24.54 19.37
CA PRO A 151 -9.38 25.83 19.15
C PRO A 151 -9.74 26.07 17.68
N GLU A 152 -10.94 26.61 17.50
CA GLU A 152 -11.50 27.08 16.23
C GLU A 152 -10.70 28.29 15.73
N ASP A 153 -10.13 28.18 14.53
CA ASP A 153 -9.75 29.35 13.74
C ASP A 153 -10.71 29.49 12.56
N GLU A 154 -11.47 30.58 12.63
CA GLU A 154 -12.44 31.08 11.66
C GLU A 154 -11.90 31.03 10.22
N ILE A 155 -12.65 30.35 9.34
CA ILE A 155 -13.27 30.89 8.12
C ILE A 155 -13.92 29.67 7.43
N CYS A 156 -15.19 29.45 7.78
CA CYS A 156 -16.13 28.63 7.04
C CYS A 156 -17.11 29.61 6.38
N GLN A 157 -17.07 29.72 5.06
CA GLN A 157 -18.21 30.24 4.30
C GLN A 157 -18.69 29.14 3.38
N ASP A 158 -19.99 28.89 3.50
CA ASP A 158 -20.90 28.15 2.61
C ASP A 158 -21.11 26.65 2.85
N LEU A 159 -21.50 26.28 4.07
CA LEU A 159 -22.50 25.22 4.28
C LEU A 159 -23.52 25.71 5.30
N THR A 160 -24.81 25.56 5.00
CA THR A 160 -25.88 25.99 5.92
C THR A 160 -26.01 24.98 7.08
N PRO A 161 -26.46 25.40 8.27
CA PRO A 161 -26.73 24.47 9.39
C PRO A 161 -27.73 23.37 9.02
N GLU A 162 -28.65 23.66 8.09
CA GLU A 162 -29.62 22.70 7.56
C GLU A 162 -28.95 21.60 6.70
N ASP A 163 -27.87 21.92 5.98
CA ASP A 163 -27.07 20.93 5.24
C ASP A 163 -26.25 20.03 6.17
N GLN A 164 -25.84 20.53 7.34
CA GLN A 164 -25.09 19.74 8.35
C GLN A 164 -25.99 18.73 9.06
N GLU A 165 -27.26 19.09 9.31
CA GLU A 165 -28.26 18.23 9.94
C GLU A 165 -28.85 17.19 8.95
N ALA A 166 -28.93 17.52 7.65
CA ALA A 166 -29.35 16.58 6.62
C ALA A 166 -28.32 15.45 6.36
N VAL A 167 -27.03 15.72 6.55
CA VAL A 167 -25.95 14.71 6.43
C VAL A 167 -25.95 13.74 7.61
N SER A 168 -26.37 14.14 8.81
CA SER A 168 -26.49 13.23 9.95
C SER A 168 -27.75 12.36 9.89
N ALA A 169 -28.84 12.87 9.30
CA ALA A 169 -30.14 12.19 9.26
C ALA A 169 -30.29 11.10 8.16
N THR A 170 -29.32 10.91 7.26
CA THR A 170 -29.36 9.92 6.16
C THR A 170 -28.61 8.62 6.45
N LEU A 171 -28.25 8.37 7.72
CA LEU A 171 -27.41 7.25 8.14
C LEU A 171 -28.26 6.08 8.67
N ASP A 172 -28.66 5.17 7.77
CA ASP A 172 -29.28 3.89 8.12
C ASP A 172 -28.37 3.07 9.07
N GLU A 173 -28.90 2.69 10.23
CA GLU A 173 -28.24 1.94 11.32
C GLU A 173 -27.78 0.51 10.96
N ASN A 174 -27.93 0.05 9.70
CA ASN A 174 -27.77 -1.37 9.35
C ASN A 174 -26.57 -1.72 8.44
N CYS A 175 -25.72 -0.76 8.04
CA CYS A 175 -24.53 -1.10 7.23
C CYS A 175 -23.23 -0.98 8.04
N LYS A 176 -22.79 -2.11 8.62
CA LYS A 176 -21.53 -2.21 9.39
C LYS A 176 -20.30 -2.25 8.46
N MET A 177 -20.04 -1.13 7.79
CA MET A 177 -18.82 -0.95 6.99
C MET A 177 -17.58 -0.87 7.91
N GLN A 178 -16.52 -1.62 7.59
CA GLN A 178 -15.31 -1.70 8.42
C GLN A 178 -14.09 -1.12 7.71
N ARG A 179 -13.30 -0.30 8.42
CA ARG A 179 -12.03 0.22 7.90
C ARG A 179 -10.89 -0.76 8.18
N LEU A 180 -10.14 -1.13 7.14
CA LEU A 180 -8.87 -1.85 7.25
C LEU A 180 -7.70 -0.92 6.87
N SER A 181 -6.60 -0.99 7.62
CA SER A 181 -5.39 -0.29 7.24
C SER A 181 -4.68 -1.02 6.09
N CYS A 182 -4.17 -0.26 5.12
CA CYS A 182 -3.41 -0.79 4.00
C CYS A 182 -2.10 -1.41 4.52
N PHE A 183 -2.00 -2.74 4.42
CA PHE A 183 -0.82 -3.50 4.84
C PHE A 183 0.46 -2.99 4.18
N THR A 184 0.46 -2.82 2.86
CA THR A 184 1.62 -2.34 2.09
C THR A 184 2.09 -0.96 2.56
N HIS A 185 1.16 -0.05 2.88
CA HIS A 185 1.51 1.26 3.43
C HIS A 185 2.09 1.12 4.84
N SER A 186 1.47 0.32 5.72
CA SER A 186 1.98 0.05 7.06
C SER A 186 3.39 -0.56 7.03
N LEU A 187 3.65 -1.51 6.15
CA LEU A 187 4.95 -2.13 5.96
C LEU A 187 6.00 -1.12 5.45
N GLN A 188 5.61 -0.24 4.53
CA GLN A 188 6.48 0.86 4.12
C GLN A 188 6.83 1.80 5.27
N LEU A 189 5.90 2.09 6.18
CA LEU A 189 6.18 2.90 7.37
C LEU A 189 7.14 2.19 8.33
N VAL A 190 6.99 0.88 8.55
CA VAL A 190 7.96 0.07 9.31
C VAL A 190 9.38 0.27 8.78
N ILE A 191 9.55 0.14 7.47
CA ILE A 191 10.86 0.22 6.83
C ILE A 191 11.43 1.63 6.90
N LYS A 192 10.58 2.66 6.74
CA LYS A 192 10.99 4.05 6.94
C LYS A 192 11.49 4.30 8.35
N ASP A 193 10.80 3.78 9.38
CA ASP A 193 11.23 3.92 10.77
C ASP A 193 12.57 3.20 11.02
N GLY A 194 12.72 1.99 10.47
CA GLY A 194 14.00 1.27 10.51
C GLY A 194 15.16 2.05 9.87
N LEU A 195 14.95 2.58 8.66
CA LEU A 195 15.99 3.31 7.92
C LEU A 195 16.38 4.64 8.58
N LYS A 196 15.48 5.29 9.33
CA LYS A 196 15.81 6.49 10.12
C LYS A 196 16.84 6.20 11.21
N GLU A 197 16.69 5.06 11.90
CA GLU A 197 17.60 4.63 12.96
C GLU A 197 18.93 4.06 12.41
N ALA A 198 18.98 3.80 11.11
CA ALA A 198 20.17 3.32 10.41
C ALA A 198 21.09 4.47 9.93
N SER A 199 21.31 5.48 10.78
CA SER A 199 22.07 6.70 10.42
C SER A 199 23.46 6.42 9.84
N GLY A 200 24.12 5.35 10.28
CA GLY A 200 25.41 4.88 9.77
C GLY A 200 25.42 4.42 8.30
N LEU A 201 24.24 4.18 7.69
CA LEU A 201 24.10 3.82 6.28
C LEU A 201 23.83 5.02 5.37
N SER A 202 23.41 6.17 5.93
CA SER A 202 23.00 7.35 5.16
C SER A 202 24.09 7.88 4.21
N GLY A 203 25.33 7.95 4.69
CA GLY A 203 26.48 8.36 3.89
C GLY A 203 26.76 7.39 2.74
N THR A 204 26.71 6.10 3.01
CA THR A 204 26.89 5.04 2.01
C THR A 204 25.82 5.09 0.93
N LEU A 205 24.54 5.18 1.31
CA LEU A 205 23.42 5.29 0.37
C LEU A 205 23.51 6.58 -0.49
N SER A 206 24.03 7.66 0.09
CA SER A 206 24.29 8.90 -0.63
C SER A 206 25.40 8.74 -1.68
N LYS A 207 26.49 8.01 -1.37
CA LYS A 207 27.52 7.68 -2.37
C LYS A 207 26.95 6.86 -3.53
N LEU A 208 26.13 5.85 -3.22
CA LEU A 208 25.44 5.04 -4.25
C LEU A 208 24.57 5.88 -5.17
N SER A 209 23.76 6.76 -4.59
CA SER A 209 22.88 7.65 -5.35
C SER A 209 23.69 8.57 -6.27
N ARG A 210 24.81 9.10 -5.80
CA ARG A 210 25.73 9.94 -6.60
C ARG A 210 26.39 9.14 -7.72
N ALA A 211 26.83 7.92 -7.46
CA ALA A 211 27.43 7.04 -8.47
C ALA A 211 26.40 6.68 -9.57
N ALA A 212 25.17 6.34 -9.19
CA ALA A 212 24.10 6.09 -10.16
C ALA A 212 23.76 7.35 -10.97
N ASN A 213 23.65 8.52 -10.33
CA ASN A 213 23.43 9.77 -11.05
C ASN A 213 24.56 10.07 -12.04
N LEU A 214 25.82 9.82 -11.67
CA LEU A 214 26.95 9.99 -12.56
C LEU A 214 26.83 9.07 -13.79
N LEU A 215 26.46 7.80 -13.59
CA LEU A 215 26.21 6.84 -14.67
C LEU A 215 25.11 7.29 -15.65
N HIS A 216 24.07 7.95 -15.14
CA HIS A 216 22.94 8.38 -15.98
C HIS A 216 23.08 9.79 -16.57
N SER A 217 23.96 10.63 -16.03
CA SER A 217 24.12 12.02 -16.46
C SER A 217 25.46 12.33 -17.13
N GLY A 218 26.51 11.56 -16.87
CA GLY A 218 27.84 11.75 -17.44
C GLY A 218 28.07 10.86 -18.67
N THR A 219 28.31 11.47 -19.83
CA THR A 219 28.60 10.72 -21.07
C THR A 219 29.93 9.97 -21.00
N SER A 220 31.01 10.64 -20.58
CA SER A 220 32.35 10.02 -20.43
C SER A 220 32.33 8.84 -19.46
N PHE A 221 31.77 9.06 -18.25
CA PHE A 221 31.71 8.01 -17.24
C PHE A 221 30.85 6.83 -17.69
N LYS A 222 29.75 7.08 -18.41
CA LYS A 222 28.91 6.03 -18.96
C LYS A 222 29.65 5.19 -20.00
N ASP A 223 30.32 5.83 -20.96
CA ASP A 223 31.09 5.12 -21.99
C ASP A 223 32.20 4.25 -21.36
N TYR A 224 32.90 4.79 -20.36
CA TYR A 224 33.93 4.06 -19.63
C TYR A 224 33.35 2.91 -18.78
N PHE A 225 32.19 3.13 -18.15
CA PHE A 225 31.48 2.09 -17.41
C PHE A 225 31.03 0.95 -18.33
N GLU A 226 30.44 1.27 -19.49
CA GLU A 226 29.99 0.28 -20.47
C GLU A 226 31.16 -0.50 -21.08
N ALA A 227 32.34 0.12 -21.25
CA ALA A 227 33.54 -0.57 -21.71
C ALA A 227 34.01 -1.67 -20.75
N ASN A 228 33.77 -1.53 -19.44
CA ASN A 228 34.20 -2.48 -18.41
C ASN A 228 33.10 -3.46 -17.99
N PHE A 229 31.84 -3.04 -18.03
CA PHE A 229 30.69 -3.81 -17.52
C PHE A 229 29.64 -4.15 -18.58
N GLY A 230 29.87 -3.79 -19.84
CA GLY A 230 28.88 -3.92 -20.92
C GLY A 230 27.65 -3.05 -20.66
N TYR A 231 26.49 -3.49 -21.14
CA TYR A 231 25.22 -2.77 -20.98
C TYR A 231 24.59 -2.88 -19.58
N ALA A 232 25.35 -3.36 -18.58
CA ALA A 232 24.87 -3.39 -17.20
C ALA A 232 24.71 -1.96 -16.66
N THR A 233 23.77 -1.76 -15.74
CA THR A 233 23.52 -0.44 -15.16
C THR A 233 23.14 -0.52 -13.69
N ILE A 234 23.39 0.57 -12.96
CA ILE A 234 22.89 0.78 -11.60
C ILE A 234 21.64 1.67 -11.69
N PRO A 235 20.45 1.22 -11.26
CA PRO A 235 19.26 2.04 -11.32
C PRO A 235 19.33 3.21 -10.34
N THR A 236 18.71 4.33 -10.68
CA THR A 236 18.55 5.46 -9.76
C THR A 236 17.46 5.15 -8.74
N ALA A 237 17.76 5.37 -7.46
CA ALA A 237 16.77 5.28 -6.40
C ALA A 237 15.78 6.46 -6.44
N ASN A 238 14.49 6.16 -6.30
CA ASN A 238 13.45 7.14 -6.05
C ASN A 238 13.33 7.37 -4.54
N ALA A 239 13.65 8.60 -4.09
CA ALA A 239 13.60 8.99 -2.68
C ALA A 239 12.22 8.74 -2.01
N THR A 240 11.13 8.68 -2.78
CA THR A 240 9.78 8.45 -2.25
C THR A 240 9.45 6.97 -2.02
N ARG A 241 10.21 6.02 -2.58
CA ARG A 241 9.91 4.58 -2.55
C ARG A 241 11.15 3.74 -2.20
N TRP A 242 11.16 3.17 -1.00
CA TRP A 242 12.28 2.40 -0.45
C TRP A 242 12.67 1.17 -1.32
N ASN A 243 11.72 0.54 -2.02
CA ASN A 243 12.00 -0.60 -2.92
C ASN A 243 13.08 -0.25 -3.96
N SER A 244 13.06 0.98 -4.47
CA SER A 244 14.02 1.44 -5.48
C SER A 244 15.42 1.64 -4.90
N THR A 245 15.51 2.08 -3.65
CA THR A 245 16.77 2.14 -2.90
C THR A 245 17.37 0.75 -2.74
N LEU A 246 16.58 -0.24 -2.32
CA LEU A 246 17.09 -1.60 -2.15
C LEU A 246 17.51 -2.22 -3.49
N LYS A 247 16.74 -1.99 -4.57
CA LYS A 247 17.13 -2.40 -5.93
C LYS A 247 18.46 -1.79 -6.37
N GLN A 248 18.69 -0.50 -6.09
CA GLN A 248 19.97 0.16 -6.36
C GLN A 248 21.12 -0.48 -5.56
N VAL A 249 20.91 -0.75 -4.27
CA VAL A 249 21.90 -1.39 -3.40
C VAL A 249 22.24 -2.79 -3.92
N LYS A 250 21.23 -3.61 -4.25
CA LYS A 250 21.42 -4.94 -4.84
C LYS A 250 22.21 -4.89 -6.15
N ALA A 251 21.85 -3.99 -7.06
CA ALA A 251 22.55 -3.82 -8.32
C ALA A 251 24.03 -3.45 -8.09
N TYR A 252 24.30 -2.50 -7.19
CA TYR A 252 25.66 -2.08 -6.85
C TYR A 252 26.49 -3.24 -6.27
N VAL A 253 25.91 -3.99 -5.33
CA VAL A 253 26.61 -5.11 -4.66
C VAL A 253 26.91 -6.27 -5.61
N ASN A 254 26.16 -6.41 -6.70
CA ASN A 254 26.35 -7.45 -7.71
C ASN A 254 27.56 -7.21 -8.63
N PHE A 255 28.11 -5.99 -8.67
CA PHE A 255 29.32 -5.70 -9.45
C PHE A 255 30.59 -6.15 -8.72
N ASP A 256 31.64 -6.43 -9.50
CA ASP A 256 32.98 -6.62 -8.95
C ASP A 256 33.47 -5.32 -8.30
N ILE A 257 33.71 -5.38 -6.98
CA ILE A 257 34.05 -4.20 -6.18
C ILE A 257 35.40 -3.58 -6.58
N GLN A 258 36.37 -4.40 -7.00
CA GLN A 258 37.70 -3.91 -7.39
C GLN A 258 37.62 -3.21 -8.74
N MET A 259 36.89 -3.80 -9.68
CA MET A 259 36.65 -3.21 -11.00
C MET A 259 35.88 -1.90 -10.89
N LEU A 260 34.84 -1.87 -10.04
CA LEU A 260 34.02 -0.67 -9.87
C LEU A 260 34.80 0.45 -9.18
N ALA A 261 35.67 0.11 -8.20
CA ALA A 261 36.59 1.06 -7.60
C ALA A 261 37.60 1.61 -8.62
N TYR A 262 38.14 0.76 -9.50
CA TYR A 262 39.04 1.18 -10.58
C TYR A 262 38.36 2.14 -11.57
N VAL A 263 37.13 1.84 -12.00
CA VAL A 263 36.37 2.70 -12.90
C VAL A 263 36.10 4.07 -12.27
N LEU A 264 35.69 4.08 -11.00
CA LEU A 264 35.48 5.34 -10.27
C LEU A 264 36.78 6.12 -10.08
N ASP A 265 37.90 5.43 -9.83
CA ASP A 265 39.19 6.08 -9.64
C ASP A 265 39.73 6.70 -10.94
N SER A 266 39.62 5.95 -12.05
CA SER A 266 40.12 6.35 -13.37
C SER A 266 39.45 7.63 -13.88
N GLU A 267 38.16 7.80 -13.60
CA GLU A 267 37.40 9.02 -13.93
C GLU A 267 37.46 10.09 -12.81
N GLY A 268 38.34 9.93 -11.80
CA GLY A 268 38.60 10.95 -10.78
C GLY A 268 37.60 11.01 -9.62
N HIS A 269 36.74 10.00 -9.46
CA HIS A 269 35.66 9.94 -8.48
C HIS A 269 36.01 9.10 -7.23
N LYS A 270 37.25 9.20 -6.73
CA LYS A 270 37.75 8.49 -5.52
C LYS A 270 36.82 8.59 -4.29
N SER A 271 36.16 9.73 -4.09
CA SER A 271 35.25 9.95 -2.95
C SER A 271 33.99 9.06 -2.94
N LEU A 272 33.65 8.46 -4.08
CA LEU A 272 32.49 7.57 -4.25
C LEU A 272 32.85 6.09 -4.04
N ILE A 273 34.14 5.77 -3.92
CA ILE A 273 34.60 4.40 -3.66
C ILE A 273 34.16 3.99 -2.26
N LEU A 274 33.55 2.82 -2.16
CA LEU A 274 33.13 2.26 -0.88
C LEU A 274 34.30 1.54 -0.21
N SER A 275 34.42 1.74 1.10
CA SER A 275 35.27 0.92 1.95
C SER A 275 34.70 -0.49 2.10
N GLN A 276 35.55 -1.44 2.50
CA GLN A 276 35.13 -2.81 2.79
C GLN A 276 34.04 -2.87 3.86
N ARG A 277 34.09 -1.97 4.85
CA ARG A 277 33.06 -1.82 5.88
C ARG A 277 31.74 -1.38 5.26
N GLU A 278 31.73 -0.33 4.45
CA GLU A 278 30.52 0.17 3.78
C GLU A 278 29.88 -0.90 2.91
N TYR A 279 30.68 -1.67 2.19
CA TYR A 279 30.18 -2.78 1.38
C TYR A 279 29.58 -3.91 2.22
N ALA A 280 30.22 -4.27 3.35
CA ALA A 280 29.67 -5.24 4.29
C ALA A 280 28.34 -4.76 4.91
N GLN A 281 28.23 -3.46 5.22
CA GLN A 281 26.98 -2.85 5.68
C GLN A 281 25.85 -2.96 4.65
N LEU A 282 26.16 -2.76 3.36
CA LEU A 282 25.17 -2.92 2.28
C LEU A 282 24.72 -4.37 2.11
N LYS A 283 25.62 -5.34 2.27
CA LYS A 283 25.26 -6.77 2.25
C LYS A 283 24.32 -7.14 3.38
N GLU A 284 24.61 -6.70 4.61
CA GLU A 284 23.69 -6.90 5.74
C GLU A 284 22.35 -6.18 5.51
N LEU A 285 22.37 -4.96 4.96
CA LEU A 285 21.13 -4.23 4.63
C LEU A 285 20.25 -5.01 3.65
N ILE A 286 20.86 -5.64 2.64
CA ILE A 286 20.14 -6.53 1.71
C ILE A 286 19.55 -7.70 2.47
N GLU A 287 20.34 -8.43 3.26
CA GLU A 287 19.87 -9.61 4.00
C GLU A 287 18.70 -9.28 4.95
N VAL A 288 18.75 -8.11 5.60
CA VAL A 288 17.67 -7.63 6.48
C VAL A 288 16.40 -7.30 5.70
N LEU A 289 16.51 -6.53 4.61
CA LEU A 289 15.35 -5.95 3.93
C LEU A 289 14.83 -6.79 2.75
N ASP A 290 15.51 -7.86 2.33
CA ASP A 290 15.05 -8.64 1.19
C ASP A 290 13.69 -9.31 1.40
N PRO A 291 13.43 -9.95 2.55
CA PRO A 291 12.11 -10.51 2.83
C PRO A 291 11.01 -9.44 2.86
N PHE A 292 11.33 -8.21 3.29
CA PHE A 292 10.39 -7.09 3.25
C PHE A 292 10.05 -6.68 1.82
N LEU A 293 11.01 -6.81 0.89
CA LEU A 293 10.80 -6.47 -0.53
C LEU A 293 9.92 -7.52 -1.18
N GLU A 294 10.17 -8.79 -0.88
CA GLU A 294 9.32 -9.90 -1.32
C GLU A 294 7.89 -9.73 -0.80
N ALA A 295 7.69 -9.53 0.50
CA ALA A 295 6.38 -9.30 1.10
C ALA A 295 5.65 -8.11 0.45
N THR A 296 6.36 -7.01 0.20
CA THR A 296 5.79 -5.83 -0.48
C THR A 296 5.35 -6.13 -1.90
N ASN A 297 6.16 -6.89 -2.67
CA ASN A 297 5.80 -7.25 -4.04
C ASN A 297 4.59 -8.22 -4.06
N LEU A 298 4.51 -9.14 -3.11
CA LEU A 298 3.38 -10.07 -2.98
C LEU A 298 2.07 -9.33 -2.67
N THR A 299 2.11 -8.30 -1.81
CA THR A 299 0.90 -7.57 -1.39
C THR A 299 0.55 -6.35 -2.24
N GLN A 300 1.33 -6.06 -3.29
CA GLN A 300 1.04 -5.02 -4.29
C GLN A 300 0.27 -5.53 -5.52
N GLY A 301 -0.10 -6.82 -5.56
CA GLY A 301 -0.86 -7.39 -6.66
C GLY A 301 -2.28 -6.80 -6.79
N GLU A 302 -2.65 -6.35 -7.99
CA GLU A 302 -3.98 -5.76 -8.28
C GLU A 302 -5.01 -6.78 -8.75
N LYS A 303 -4.55 -7.90 -9.32
CA LYS A 303 -5.39 -8.94 -9.95
C LYS A 303 -5.42 -10.26 -9.18
N THR A 304 -4.80 -10.29 -8.00
CA THR A 304 -4.64 -11.48 -7.18
C THR A 304 -5.14 -11.19 -5.78
N VAL A 305 -5.59 -12.22 -5.07
CA VAL A 305 -5.94 -12.10 -3.65
C VAL A 305 -4.65 -11.85 -2.86
N THR A 306 -4.57 -10.71 -2.19
CA THR A 306 -3.39 -10.30 -1.41
C THR A 306 -3.64 -10.30 0.09
N VAL A 307 -4.90 -10.26 0.52
CA VAL A 307 -5.28 -10.21 1.94
C VAL A 307 -4.90 -11.50 2.69
N SER A 308 -4.89 -12.65 2.01
CA SER A 308 -4.54 -13.94 2.60
C SER A 308 -3.08 -14.09 2.99
N VAL A 309 -2.16 -13.35 2.35
CA VAL A 309 -0.72 -13.44 2.65
C VAL A 309 -0.30 -12.49 3.78
N VAL A 310 -1.18 -11.61 4.26
CA VAL A 310 -0.85 -10.59 5.27
C VAL A 310 -0.37 -11.20 6.57
N VAL A 311 -1.13 -12.14 7.16
CA VAL A 311 -0.75 -12.77 8.45
C VAL A 311 0.55 -13.58 8.31
N PRO A 312 0.69 -14.49 7.32
CA PRO A 312 1.95 -15.18 7.08
C PRO A 312 3.14 -14.23 6.91
N CYS A 313 2.99 -13.14 6.15
CA CYS A 313 4.05 -12.16 5.96
C CYS A 313 4.46 -11.50 7.27
N VAL A 314 3.50 -11.02 8.08
CA VAL A 314 3.80 -10.35 9.36
C VAL A 314 4.58 -11.27 10.30
N ILE A 315 4.17 -12.52 10.40
CA ILE A 315 4.81 -13.51 11.30
C ILE A 315 6.20 -13.88 10.77
N THR A 316 6.29 -14.23 9.48
CA THR A 316 7.57 -14.63 8.84
C THR A 316 8.60 -13.51 8.91
N LEU A 317 8.21 -12.26 8.64
CA LEU A 317 9.09 -11.11 8.74
C LEU A 317 9.57 -10.88 10.17
N HIS A 318 8.71 -11.09 11.18
CA HIS A 318 9.12 -10.98 12.57
C HIS A 318 10.12 -12.07 12.95
N SER A 319 9.86 -13.32 12.57
CA SER A 319 10.79 -14.44 12.79
C SER A 319 12.15 -14.19 12.12
N HIS A 320 12.14 -13.70 10.87
CA HIS A 320 13.36 -13.27 10.17
C HIS A 320 14.16 -12.23 10.97
N LEU A 321 13.49 -11.20 11.52
CA LEU A 321 14.16 -10.20 12.34
C LEU A 321 14.76 -10.80 13.63
N GLN A 322 14.09 -11.75 14.27
CA GLN A 322 14.62 -12.46 15.45
C GLN A 322 15.89 -13.25 15.10
N GLU A 323 15.86 -13.98 13.99
CA GLU A 323 17.00 -14.82 13.57
C GLU A 323 18.20 -13.98 13.12
N ILE A 324 17.95 -12.89 12.38
CA ILE A 324 19.03 -12.08 11.82
C ILE A 324 19.67 -11.17 12.87
N ARG A 325 18.97 -10.87 13.97
CA ARG A 325 19.44 -10.01 15.06
C ARG A 325 20.79 -10.45 15.63
N GLU A 326 21.02 -11.74 15.77
CA GLU A 326 22.27 -12.30 16.30
C GLU A 326 23.37 -12.42 15.23
N ARG A 327 23.02 -12.26 13.95
CA ARG A 327 23.96 -12.40 12.81
C ARG A 327 24.51 -11.05 12.35
N VAL A 328 23.71 -9.99 12.41
CA VAL A 328 24.10 -8.65 11.93
C VAL A 328 25.16 -8.01 12.84
N ARG A 329 26.18 -7.41 12.25
CA ARG A 329 27.23 -6.66 12.96
C ARG A 329 27.05 -5.16 12.87
N TYR A 330 26.50 -4.68 11.75
CA TYR A 330 26.37 -3.25 11.46
C TYR A 330 24.92 -2.77 11.44
N CYS A 331 23.99 -3.63 11.03
CA CYS A 331 22.57 -3.28 10.90
C CYS A 331 21.74 -3.54 12.18
N GLY A 332 22.38 -3.74 13.34
CA GLY A 332 21.67 -3.98 14.61
C GLY A 332 20.62 -2.91 14.99
N PRO A 333 20.91 -1.60 14.89
CA PRO A 333 19.91 -0.55 15.13
C PRO A 333 18.72 -0.62 14.16
N LEU A 334 18.98 -0.91 12.88
CA LEU A 334 17.93 -1.10 11.86
C LEU A 334 17.00 -2.25 12.25
N VAL A 335 17.55 -3.42 12.59
CA VAL A 335 16.77 -4.62 12.96
C VAL A 335 15.86 -4.34 14.16
N ARG A 336 16.40 -3.72 15.23
CA ARG A 336 15.59 -3.37 16.41
C ARG A 336 14.48 -2.37 16.10
N ALA A 337 14.77 -1.37 15.27
CA ALA A 337 13.78 -0.36 14.88
C ALA A 337 12.68 -0.95 14.00
N LEU A 338 13.02 -1.84 13.07
CA LEU A 338 12.04 -2.61 12.29
C LEU A 338 11.16 -3.47 13.20
N GLU A 339 11.76 -4.20 14.14
CA GLU A 339 11.04 -5.08 15.06
C GLU A 339 10.03 -4.29 15.91
N ASN A 340 10.47 -3.16 16.49
CA ASN A 340 9.62 -2.29 17.30
C ASN A 340 8.49 -1.67 16.47
N SER A 341 8.78 -1.19 15.26
CA SER A 341 7.75 -0.60 14.39
C SER A 341 6.76 -1.66 13.88
N MET A 342 7.22 -2.89 13.61
CA MET A 342 6.31 -4.02 13.31
C MET A 342 5.38 -4.30 14.49
N LYS A 343 5.93 -4.48 15.71
CA LYS A 343 5.13 -4.74 16.91
C LYS A 343 4.09 -3.66 17.16
N ALA A 344 4.45 -2.39 16.96
CA ALA A 344 3.54 -1.26 17.17
C ALA A 344 2.44 -1.12 16.10
N ARG A 345 2.71 -1.50 14.85
CA ARG A 345 1.75 -1.33 13.73
C ARG A 345 0.88 -2.55 13.48
N PHE A 346 1.36 -3.73 13.86
CA PHE A 346 0.66 -5.00 13.71
C PHE A 346 0.34 -5.63 15.07
N THR A 347 0.20 -4.82 16.13
CA THR A 347 -0.08 -5.27 17.50
C THR A 347 -1.25 -6.24 17.54
N GLU A 348 -2.36 -5.94 16.84
CA GLU A 348 -3.54 -6.81 16.84
C GLU A 348 -3.23 -8.21 16.28
N ILE A 349 -2.41 -8.32 15.24
CA ILE A 349 -2.00 -9.63 14.69
C ILE A 349 -1.12 -10.34 15.72
N PHE A 350 -0.12 -9.67 16.30
CA PHE A 350 0.79 -10.28 17.26
C PHE A 350 0.12 -10.69 18.57
N SER A 351 -0.81 -9.88 19.09
CA SER A 351 -1.60 -10.21 20.27
C SER A 351 -2.60 -11.33 19.99
N ALA A 352 -3.18 -11.41 18.78
CA ALA A 352 -4.04 -12.53 18.39
C ALA A 352 -3.29 -13.86 18.40
N VAL A 353 -2.05 -13.87 17.90
CA VAL A 353 -1.17 -15.04 17.97
C VAL A 353 -0.36 -15.08 19.27
N MET A 354 -0.75 -14.37 20.33
CA MET A 354 -0.14 -14.42 21.67
C MET A 354 1.40 -14.43 21.68
N MET A 355 2.02 -13.63 20.83
CA MET A 355 3.48 -13.64 20.68
C MET A 355 4.17 -13.16 21.98
N PRO A 356 5.26 -13.81 22.43
CA PRO A 356 5.97 -13.42 23.66
C PRO A 356 6.37 -11.95 23.65
N GLY A 357 5.95 -11.19 24.67
CA GLY A 357 6.21 -9.74 24.77
C GLY A 357 5.22 -8.83 24.03
N CYS A 358 4.14 -9.38 23.47
CA CYS A 358 3.00 -8.65 22.91
C CYS A 358 1.67 -9.04 23.60
N GLU A 359 1.75 -9.45 24.87
CA GLU A 359 0.60 -9.82 25.69
C GLU A 359 -0.37 -8.63 25.84
N PRO A 360 -1.69 -8.87 25.79
CA PRO A 360 -2.67 -7.83 26.06
C PRO A 360 -2.49 -7.32 27.50
N ASP A 361 -2.46 -6.00 27.66
CA ASP A 361 -2.34 -5.31 28.95
C ASP A 361 -3.42 -5.84 29.92
N GLU A 362 -3.04 -6.25 31.13
CA GLU A 362 -3.89 -7.02 32.08
C GLU A 362 -5.22 -6.32 32.46
N GLY A 363 -5.38 -5.03 32.13
CA GLY A 363 -6.60 -4.24 32.33
C GLY A 363 -7.57 -4.20 31.14
N ARG A 364 -7.16 -4.63 29.93
CA ARG A 364 -8.07 -4.85 28.79
C ARG A 364 -8.28 -6.35 28.68
N GLY A 365 -9.42 -6.83 29.19
CA GLY A 365 -9.86 -8.22 28.94
C GLY A 365 -9.74 -8.59 27.46
N PRO A 366 -9.68 -9.89 27.11
CA PRO A 366 -9.32 -10.36 25.77
C PRO A 366 -10.06 -9.52 24.75
N THR A 367 -9.33 -8.64 24.07
CA THR A 367 -9.93 -7.69 23.12
C THR A 367 -10.69 -8.54 22.13
N LYS A 368 -12.02 -8.52 22.18
CA LYS A 368 -12.88 -9.12 21.15
C LYS A 368 -12.29 -8.63 19.84
N PHE A 369 -11.70 -9.51 19.04
CA PHE A 369 -10.95 -9.17 17.82
C PHE A 369 -11.93 -8.86 16.69
N PRO A 370 -12.36 -7.60 16.45
CA PRO A 370 -13.44 -7.38 15.49
C PRO A 370 -12.86 -7.18 14.09
N PHE A 371 -11.61 -6.70 13.97
CA PHE A 371 -11.07 -6.12 12.73
C PHE A 371 -9.95 -6.95 12.10
N THR A 372 -9.10 -7.58 12.91
CA THR A 372 -8.00 -8.44 12.42
C THR A 372 -8.47 -9.84 12.01
N ILE A 373 -9.68 -10.25 12.40
CA ILE A 373 -10.18 -11.59 12.05
C ILE A 373 -10.31 -11.80 10.55
N ALA A 374 -10.60 -10.76 9.77
CA ALA A 374 -10.65 -10.84 8.31
C ALA A 374 -9.30 -11.29 7.72
N TYR A 375 -8.17 -10.79 8.23
CA TYR A 375 -6.85 -11.22 7.80
C TYR A 375 -6.58 -12.69 8.15
N PHE A 376 -6.97 -13.14 9.35
CA PHE A 376 -6.83 -14.54 9.76
C PHE A 376 -7.72 -15.49 8.96
N VAL A 377 -9.00 -15.14 8.80
CA VAL A 377 -9.97 -15.92 8.01
C VAL A 377 -9.49 -16.04 6.57
N ALA A 378 -9.07 -14.92 5.95
CA ALA A 378 -8.51 -14.93 4.61
C ALA A 378 -7.28 -15.85 4.51
N SER A 379 -6.36 -15.77 5.47
CA SER A 379 -5.15 -16.61 5.48
C SER A 379 -5.47 -18.10 5.57
N VAL A 380 -6.51 -18.47 6.33
CA VAL A 380 -6.94 -19.87 6.52
C VAL A 380 -7.84 -20.37 5.40
N LEU A 381 -8.46 -19.48 4.62
CA LEU A 381 -9.21 -19.85 3.42
C LEU A 381 -8.32 -20.07 2.20
N ASP A 382 -7.08 -19.60 2.24
CA ASP A 382 -6.14 -19.77 1.14
C ASP A 382 -5.67 -21.24 1.04
N PRO A 383 -5.88 -21.91 -0.11
CA PRO A 383 -5.48 -23.29 -0.29
C PRO A 383 -3.96 -23.49 -0.30
N ALA A 384 -3.16 -22.44 -0.53
CA ALA A 384 -1.71 -22.54 -0.60
C ALA A 384 -1.07 -22.76 0.78
N PHE A 385 -1.70 -22.31 1.87
CA PHE A 385 -1.12 -22.41 3.21
C PHE A 385 -2.13 -22.83 4.30
N GLY A 386 -3.43 -22.51 4.21
CA GLY A 386 -4.42 -22.96 5.20
C GLY A 386 -4.03 -22.65 6.64
N PHE A 387 -3.90 -23.68 7.50
CA PHE A 387 -3.40 -23.52 8.88
C PHE A 387 -1.88 -23.73 9.04
N GLN A 388 -1.15 -24.00 7.96
CA GLN A 388 0.29 -24.34 8.03
C GLN A 388 1.13 -23.20 8.63
N TRP A 389 0.78 -21.94 8.34
CA TRP A 389 1.45 -20.79 8.94
C TRP A 389 1.34 -20.76 10.47
N LEU A 390 0.21 -21.23 11.03
CA LEU A 390 0.01 -21.34 12.48
C LEU A 390 0.81 -22.52 13.07
N GLU A 391 1.09 -23.55 12.27
CA GLU A 391 1.83 -24.73 12.72
C GLU A 391 3.33 -24.50 12.69
N HIS A 392 3.85 -23.91 11.61
CA HIS A 392 5.28 -23.78 11.33
C HIS A 392 5.88 -22.43 11.76
N ASP A 393 5.16 -21.32 11.57
CA ASP A 393 5.75 -19.98 11.71
C ASP A 393 5.45 -19.36 13.09
N VAL A 394 4.45 -19.89 13.79
CA VAL A 394 4.02 -19.43 15.10
C VAL A 394 4.59 -20.36 16.18
N GLN A 395 5.56 -19.86 16.97
CA GLN A 395 6.15 -20.60 18.09
C GLN A 395 5.29 -20.48 19.36
N LEU A 396 4.06 -21.01 19.30
CA LEU A 396 3.13 -21.07 20.43
C LEU A 396 2.88 -22.49 20.91
N ASP A 397 2.41 -22.60 22.16
CA ASP A 397 1.86 -23.83 22.71
C ASP A 397 0.68 -24.36 21.90
N ASN A 398 0.62 -25.69 21.74
CA ASN A 398 -0.41 -26.37 20.97
C ASN A 398 -1.85 -26.10 21.47
N SER A 399 -2.00 -25.79 22.76
CA SER A 399 -3.29 -25.41 23.36
C SER A 399 -3.82 -24.09 22.78
N ILE A 400 -2.95 -23.08 22.67
CA ILE A 400 -3.29 -21.74 22.13
C ILE A 400 -3.58 -21.86 20.63
N LYS A 401 -2.77 -22.62 19.89
CA LYS A 401 -3.03 -22.93 18.47
C LYS A 401 -4.40 -23.58 18.29
N GLY A 402 -4.81 -24.47 19.21
CA GLY A 402 -6.12 -25.10 19.23
C GLY A 402 -7.28 -24.11 19.44
N GLN A 403 -7.12 -23.18 20.39
CA GLN A 403 -8.11 -22.12 20.65
C GLN A 403 -8.29 -21.19 19.45
N LEU A 404 -7.18 -20.73 18.85
CA LEU A 404 -7.21 -19.88 17.65
C LEU A 404 -7.88 -20.60 16.47
N LYS A 405 -7.55 -21.89 16.26
CA LYS A 405 -8.20 -22.73 15.26
C LYS A 405 -9.71 -22.82 15.47
N SER A 406 -10.17 -22.94 16.72
CA SER A 406 -11.59 -23.01 17.06
C SER A 406 -12.30 -21.68 16.79
N GLN A 407 -11.71 -20.57 17.19
CA GLN A 407 -12.25 -19.23 16.95
C GLN A 407 -12.35 -18.91 15.45
N ILE A 408 -11.29 -19.15 14.68
CA ILE A 408 -11.29 -18.94 13.23
C ILE A 408 -12.35 -19.82 12.55
N LYS A 409 -12.51 -21.08 12.98
CA LYS A 409 -13.57 -21.97 12.46
C LYS A 409 -14.97 -21.50 12.82
N GLY A 410 -15.18 -20.97 14.03
CA GLY A 410 -16.47 -20.40 14.45
C GLY A 410 -16.88 -19.18 13.62
N GLU A 411 -15.90 -18.35 13.24
CA GLU A 411 -16.11 -17.12 12.47
C GLU A 411 -16.21 -17.39 10.96
N LYS A 412 -15.59 -18.47 10.45
CA LYS A 412 -15.89 -19.01 9.12
C LYS A 412 -17.38 -19.31 8.94
N CYS A 413 -18.07 -19.82 9.98
CA CYS A 413 -19.52 -20.02 9.91
C CYS A 413 -20.28 -18.70 9.75
N PHE A 414 -19.80 -17.58 10.31
CA PHE A 414 -20.43 -16.27 10.17
C PHE A 414 -20.26 -15.67 8.75
N PHE A 415 -19.10 -15.87 8.13
CA PHE A 415 -18.85 -15.40 6.75
C PHE A 415 -19.56 -16.28 5.69
N PHE A 416 -19.77 -17.58 5.94
CA PHE A 416 -20.54 -18.45 5.05
C PHE A 416 -22.07 -18.31 5.18
N ILE A 417 -22.59 -17.68 6.24
CA ILE A 417 -24.04 -17.39 6.36
C ILE A 417 -24.52 -16.40 5.26
N TYR A 418 -23.62 -15.70 4.58
CA TYR A 418 -23.94 -14.85 3.43
C TYR A 418 -23.74 -15.51 2.05
N ALA A 419 -23.33 -16.79 2.00
CA ALA A 419 -23.14 -17.53 0.75
C ALA A 419 -24.27 -18.53 0.43
N ASP A 420 -25.20 -18.77 1.37
CA ASP A 420 -26.32 -19.72 1.20
C ASP A 420 -27.70 -19.04 1.12
N LYS A 421 -27.82 -17.96 0.34
CA LYS A 421 -29.12 -17.46 -0.14
C LYS A 421 -29.08 -17.01 -1.59
#